data_AF-A0A382RKL6-F1
#
_entry.id   AF-A0A382RKL6-F1
#
_cell.length_a   1.000
_cell.length_b   1.000
_cell.length_c   1.000
_cell.angle_alpha   90.00
_cell.angle_beta   90.00
_cell.angle_gamma   90.00
#
_symmetry.space_group_name_H-M   'P 1'
#
loop_
_entity.id
_entity.type
_entity.pdbx_description
1 polymer ?
#
loop_
_entity_poly.entity_id
_entity_poly.type
_entity_poly.pdbx_seq_one_letter_code
_entity_poly.pdbx_strand_id
1 'polypeptide(L)'
;MTTDDSEQLHFRSALGLINHRPGPLRKAVSLSGEFHPDSTLTAENVMDRIIGDPLAGLGRDFQVQLITWDHADPQEPGNSWTGDTRRNSPERRNLILEQLDLKEEADRINGAFPPALNHEVVIADKHEPWYPEDVNPFYWQRYAAYLGDRRGFHPESLAIMDRVTTGVVSRMSSPQRPEAFQAKGLVVGHVQSGKTSNFTGVIAKAIDSGYRLIIILSGTQNMLRNQTQRRIDMELVGKEGIRPPGAEPQDHDYREDPDWEEMFIEYGGIPRALGGTNINRLTTEGRDFKHLEVGVADILNPDMERQRQDEPL
;
A
#
# COMPACT_ATOMS: atom_id res chain seq x y z
N MET A 1 26.13 17.95 17.88
CA MET A 1 25.00 17.01 18.02
C MET A 1 23.90 17.80 18.72
N THR A 2 22.69 17.84 18.17
CA THR A 2 21.56 18.47 18.87
C THR A 2 21.12 17.55 20.03
N THR A 3 20.38 18.09 21.01
CA THR A 3 19.84 17.28 22.12
C THR A 3 18.94 16.16 21.60
N ASP A 4 18.17 16.40 20.53
CA ASP A 4 17.33 15.38 19.90
C ASP A 4 18.15 14.25 19.26
N ASP A 5 19.31 14.58 18.66
CA ASP A 5 20.21 13.58 18.09
C ASP A 5 20.83 12.66 19.18
N SER A 6 21.13 13.20 20.36
CA SER A 6 21.69 12.42 21.48
C SER A 6 20.65 11.53 22.14
N GLU A 7 19.41 12.01 22.28
CA GLU A 7 18.28 11.18 22.72
C GLU A 7 17.98 10.04 21.74
N GLN A 8 17.99 10.32 20.44
CA GLN A 8 17.72 9.29 19.43
C GLN A 8 18.80 8.21 19.40
N LEU A 9 20.08 8.59 19.48
CA LEU A 9 21.18 7.63 19.50
C LEU A 9 21.13 6.74 20.75
N HIS A 10 20.86 7.35 21.90
CA HIS A 10 20.64 6.61 23.15
C HIS A 10 19.50 5.61 23.02
N PHE A 11 18.35 6.05 22.50
CA PHE A 11 17.19 5.19 22.34
C PHE A 11 17.45 4.00 21.40
N ARG A 12 18.19 4.21 20.30
CA ARG A 12 18.60 3.12 19.40
C ARG A 12 19.50 2.10 20.08
N SER A 13 20.40 2.54 20.96
CA SER A 13 21.19 1.61 21.79
C SER A 13 20.30 0.81 22.74
N ALA A 14 19.29 1.43 23.37
CA ALA A 14 18.32 0.72 24.19
C ALA A 14 17.55 -0.35 23.39
N LEU A 15 17.03 0.01 22.22
CA LEU A 15 16.33 -0.93 21.33
C LEU A 15 17.25 -2.07 20.86
N GLY A 16 18.54 -1.78 20.63
CA GLY A 16 19.54 -2.80 20.30
C GLY A 16 19.68 -3.90 21.35
N LEU A 17 19.43 -3.61 22.63
CA LEU A 17 19.47 -4.59 23.72
C LEU A 17 18.26 -5.54 23.72
N ILE A 18 17.15 -5.13 23.10
CA ILE A 18 15.87 -5.86 23.06
C ILE A 18 15.39 -6.13 21.63
N ASN A 19 16.25 -6.01 20.63
CA ASN A 19 15.86 -6.11 19.22
C ASN A 19 15.28 -7.50 18.84
N HIS A 20 15.89 -8.58 19.35
CA HIS A 20 15.55 -9.96 19.00
C HIS A 20 14.26 -10.47 19.68
N ARG A 21 13.90 -9.89 20.82
CA ARG A 21 12.64 -10.16 21.52
C ARG A 21 12.26 -8.97 22.41
N PRO A 22 10.97 -8.68 22.58
CA PRO A 22 10.54 -7.66 23.53
C PRO A 22 11.13 -7.92 24.92
N GLY A 23 11.51 -6.84 25.60
CA GLY A 23 11.99 -6.88 26.97
C GLY A 23 11.82 -5.51 27.63
N PRO A 24 11.94 -5.41 28.97
CA PRO A 24 11.56 -4.22 29.72
C PRO A 24 12.23 -2.94 29.18
N LEU A 25 11.43 -2.07 28.54
CA LEU A 25 11.97 -0.94 27.76
C LEU A 25 12.70 0.06 28.65
N ARG A 26 12.09 0.43 29.77
CA ARG A 26 12.65 1.40 30.73
C ARG A 26 13.99 0.92 31.27
N LYS A 27 14.14 -0.39 31.51
CA LYS A 27 15.40 -1.00 31.93
C LYS A 27 16.47 -0.94 30.83
N ALA A 28 16.09 -1.21 29.58
CA ALA A 28 17.01 -1.11 28.45
C ALA A 28 17.54 0.33 28.29
N VAL A 29 16.68 1.35 28.44
CA VAL A 29 17.06 2.77 28.44
C VAL A 29 18.03 3.09 29.58
N SER A 30 17.72 2.67 30.82
CA SER A 30 18.65 2.90 31.94
C SER A 30 20.03 2.31 31.68
N LEU A 31 20.11 1.09 31.14
CA LEU A 31 21.37 0.40 30.88
C LEU A 31 22.18 1.05 29.75
N SER A 32 21.52 1.50 28.68
CA SER A 32 22.21 2.17 27.58
C SER A 32 22.69 3.58 27.96
N GLY A 33 22.06 4.23 28.93
CA GLY A 33 22.36 5.61 29.32
C GLY A 33 23.79 5.84 29.78
N GLU A 34 24.45 4.82 30.35
CA GLU A 34 25.86 4.89 30.74
C GLU A 34 26.80 5.19 29.56
N PHE A 35 26.41 4.82 28.35
CA PHE A 35 27.17 5.05 27.12
C PHE A 35 26.78 6.35 26.40
N HIS A 36 25.77 7.07 26.90
CA HIS A 36 25.22 8.28 26.28
C HIS A 36 25.05 9.41 27.31
N PRO A 37 26.15 9.93 27.88
CA PRO A 37 26.10 10.92 28.97
C PRO A 37 25.47 12.26 28.58
N ASP A 38 25.45 12.58 27.28
CA ASP A 38 24.85 13.80 26.73
C ASP A 38 23.35 13.66 26.41
N SER A 39 22.75 12.50 26.71
CA SER A 39 21.34 12.22 26.48
C SER A 39 20.50 12.62 27.69
N THR A 40 19.41 13.37 27.45
CA THR A 40 18.41 13.69 28.48
C THR A 40 17.31 12.64 28.60
N LEU A 41 17.38 11.56 27.82
CA LEU A 41 16.43 10.46 27.85
C LEU A 41 16.64 9.57 29.08
N THR A 42 15.58 9.31 29.84
CA THR A 42 15.61 8.49 31.05
C THR A 42 14.51 7.44 31.03
N ALA A 43 14.60 6.47 31.95
CA ALA A 43 13.57 5.48 32.15
C ALA A 43 12.20 6.09 32.45
N GLU A 44 12.13 7.25 33.10
CA GLU A 44 10.90 7.93 33.49
C GLU A 44 10.26 8.67 32.32
N ASN A 45 11.07 9.39 31.52
CA ASN A 45 10.57 10.30 30.48
C ASN A 45 10.44 9.66 29.08
N VAL A 46 11.02 8.47 28.87
CA VAL A 46 11.09 7.85 27.53
C VAL A 46 9.74 7.71 26.85
N MET A 47 8.70 7.29 27.59
CA MET A 47 7.37 7.10 27.01
C MET A 47 6.69 8.42 26.68
N ASP A 48 6.91 9.46 27.48
CA ASP A 48 6.39 10.80 27.18
C ASP A 48 7.09 11.41 25.97
N ARG A 49 8.39 11.16 25.80
CA ARG A 49 9.15 11.58 24.61
C ARG A 49 8.68 10.86 23.33
N ILE A 50 8.50 9.54 23.42
CA ILE A 50 8.04 8.71 22.30
C ILE A 50 6.60 9.08 21.89
N ILE A 51 5.69 9.20 22.86
CA ILE A 51 4.26 9.44 22.59
C ILE A 51 3.99 10.92 22.29
N GLY A 52 4.77 11.84 22.85
CA GLY A 52 4.60 13.29 22.66
C GLY A 52 4.82 13.73 21.21
N ASP A 53 5.71 13.06 20.48
CA ASP A 53 5.90 13.24 19.04
C ASP A 53 6.13 11.89 18.33
N PRO A 54 5.06 11.15 17.99
CA PRO A 54 5.16 9.84 17.35
C PRO A 54 5.86 9.88 15.99
N LEU A 55 5.89 11.04 15.33
CA LEU A 55 6.49 11.24 14.01
C LEU A 55 7.94 11.75 14.09
N ALA A 56 8.48 12.04 15.28
CA ALA A 56 9.89 12.37 15.48
C ALA A 56 10.79 11.13 15.56
N GLY A 57 12.09 11.34 15.76
CA GLY A 57 13.10 10.28 15.74
C GLY A 57 12.81 9.09 16.66
N LEU A 58 12.53 9.36 17.94
CA LEU A 58 12.24 8.32 18.95
C LEU A 58 10.92 7.59 18.64
N GLY A 59 9.87 8.35 18.28
CA GLY A 59 8.57 7.79 17.90
C GLY A 59 8.67 6.84 16.70
N ARG A 60 9.38 7.25 15.64
CA ARG A 60 9.62 6.40 14.47
C ARG A 60 10.42 5.14 14.80
N ASP A 61 11.50 5.28 15.56
CA ASP A 61 12.34 4.13 15.93
C ASP A 61 11.54 3.12 16.79
N PHE A 62 10.69 3.60 17.70
CA PHE A 62 9.80 2.75 18.49
C PHE A 62 8.73 2.07 17.63
N GLN A 63 8.10 2.82 16.72
CA GLN A 63 7.10 2.29 15.80
C GLN A 63 7.67 1.16 14.92
N VAL A 64 8.87 1.35 14.36
CA VAL A 64 9.56 0.33 13.56
C VAL A 64 9.82 -0.93 14.38
N GLN A 65 10.24 -0.78 15.64
CA GLN A 65 10.49 -1.93 16.50
C GLN A 65 9.20 -2.68 16.88
N LEU A 66 8.12 -1.96 17.22
CA LEU A 66 6.81 -2.57 17.47
C LEU A 66 6.31 -3.37 16.25
N ILE A 67 6.42 -2.78 15.05
CA ILE A 67 6.08 -3.45 13.80
C ILE A 67 6.93 -4.72 13.64
N THR A 68 8.24 -4.65 13.88
CA THR A 68 9.14 -5.79 13.76
C THR A 68 8.71 -6.95 14.65
N TRP A 69 8.35 -6.67 15.90
CA TRP A 69 7.85 -7.68 16.82
C TRP A 69 6.46 -8.19 16.44
N ASP A 70 5.53 -7.32 16.03
CA ASP A 70 4.18 -7.73 15.59
C ASP A 70 4.24 -8.75 14.44
N HIS A 71 5.23 -8.60 13.56
CA HIS A 71 5.44 -9.44 12.37
C HIS A 71 6.24 -10.73 12.62
N ALA A 72 6.84 -10.90 13.80
CA ALA A 72 7.73 -12.02 14.10
C ALA A 72 7.04 -13.38 13.81
N ASP A 73 7.69 -14.23 13.02
CA ASP A 73 7.17 -15.57 12.69
C ASP A 73 7.38 -16.54 13.84
N PRO A 74 6.33 -17.15 14.41
CA PRO A 74 6.50 -18.24 15.37
C PRO A 74 7.33 -19.42 14.83
N GLN A 75 7.37 -19.63 13.50
CA GLN A 75 8.16 -20.70 12.89
C GLN A 75 9.65 -20.37 12.71
N GLU A 76 10.05 -19.10 12.84
CA GLU A 76 11.45 -18.70 12.68
C GLU A 76 12.27 -18.90 13.97
N PRO A 77 13.53 -19.36 13.86
CA PRO A 77 14.41 -19.49 15.02
C PRO A 77 14.60 -18.15 15.75
N GLY A 78 14.40 -18.16 17.07
CA GLY A 78 14.53 -16.96 17.92
C GLY A 78 13.21 -16.28 18.27
N ASN A 79 12.12 -16.62 17.58
CA ASN A 79 10.80 -16.06 17.82
C ASN A 79 9.93 -16.92 18.75
N SER A 80 10.51 -17.79 19.57
CA SER A 80 9.74 -18.61 20.51
C SER A 80 8.99 -17.79 21.57
N TRP A 81 9.42 -16.54 21.81
CA TRP A 81 8.73 -15.57 22.66
C TRP A 81 7.31 -15.24 22.18
N THR A 82 7.00 -15.57 20.92
CA THR A 82 5.73 -15.26 20.29
C THR A 82 4.56 -16.08 20.83
N GLY A 83 4.83 -17.24 21.45
CA GLY A 83 3.81 -18.16 21.94
C GLY A 83 2.81 -18.56 20.84
N ASP A 84 1.54 -18.69 21.22
CA ASP A 84 0.45 -19.07 20.30
C ASP A 84 -0.25 -17.86 19.64
N THR A 85 0.26 -16.65 19.85
CA THR A 85 -0.40 -15.45 19.31
C THR A 85 -0.26 -15.39 17.78
N ARG A 86 -1.32 -14.94 17.11
CA ARG A 86 -1.29 -14.75 15.66
C ARG A 86 -0.42 -13.53 15.33
N ARG A 87 0.32 -13.58 14.22
CA ARG A 87 1.04 -12.39 13.73
C ARG A 87 0.09 -11.22 13.51
N ASN A 88 0.58 -10.00 13.73
CA ASN A 88 -0.14 -8.75 13.42
C ASN A 88 -1.54 -8.69 14.07
N SER A 89 -1.70 -9.27 15.25
CA SER A 89 -2.98 -9.35 15.95
C SER A 89 -2.99 -8.51 17.23
N PRO A 90 -4.17 -8.13 17.76
CA PRO A 90 -4.28 -7.48 19.06
C PRO A 90 -3.64 -8.31 20.19
N GLU A 91 -3.77 -9.64 20.15
CA GLU A 91 -3.18 -10.54 21.14
C GLU A 91 -1.65 -10.49 21.10
N ARG A 92 -1.06 -10.45 19.89
CA ARG A 92 0.38 -10.23 19.68
C ARG A 92 0.82 -8.91 20.26
N ARG A 93 0.08 -7.83 20.01
CA ARG A 93 0.42 -6.50 20.54
C ARG A 93 0.37 -6.48 22.07
N ASN A 94 -0.67 -7.08 22.67
CA ASN A 94 -0.78 -7.17 24.13
C ASN A 94 0.39 -7.92 24.75
N LEU A 95 0.80 -9.04 24.15
CA LEU A 95 1.98 -9.80 24.58
C LEU A 95 3.27 -8.98 24.51
N ILE A 96 3.45 -8.21 23.44
CA ILE A 96 4.62 -7.32 23.29
C ILE A 96 4.62 -6.28 24.42
N LEU A 97 3.51 -5.57 24.62
CA LEU A 97 3.42 -4.52 25.64
C LEU A 97 3.59 -5.07 27.07
N GLU A 98 3.14 -6.31 27.32
CA GLU A 98 3.41 -7.01 28.57
C GLU A 98 4.91 -7.27 28.77
N GLN A 99 5.62 -7.78 27.75
CA GLN A 99 7.06 -8.04 27.83
C GLN A 99 7.91 -6.76 27.91
N LEU A 100 7.40 -5.65 27.37
CA LEU A 100 8.04 -4.33 27.51
C LEU A 100 7.84 -3.69 28.89
N ASP A 101 6.97 -4.27 29.74
CA ASP A 101 6.51 -3.71 31.02
C ASP A 101 5.72 -2.39 30.84
N LEU A 102 4.87 -2.35 29.80
CA LEU A 102 4.09 -1.18 29.39
C LEU A 102 2.58 -1.46 29.30
N LYS A 103 2.10 -2.52 29.97
CA LYS A 103 0.70 -2.95 29.91
C LYS A 103 -0.28 -1.89 30.40
N GLU A 104 0.06 -1.16 31.45
CA GLU A 104 -0.78 -0.08 32.02
C GLU A 104 -0.87 1.15 31.10
N GLU A 105 0.01 1.26 30.11
CA GLU A 105 0.09 2.37 29.16
C GLU A 105 -0.44 1.98 27.78
N ALA A 106 -0.99 0.77 27.65
CA ALA A 106 -1.33 0.16 26.36
C ALA A 106 -2.30 1.00 25.53
N ASP A 107 -3.32 1.61 26.14
CA ASP A 107 -4.28 2.45 25.41
C ASP A 107 -3.62 3.68 24.81
N ARG A 108 -2.73 4.33 25.57
CA ARG A 108 -2.00 5.51 25.15
C ARG A 108 -0.98 5.17 24.04
N ILE A 109 -0.31 4.04 24.17
CA ILE A 109 0.64 3.52 23.17
C ILE A 109 -0.10 3.12 21.89
N ASN A 110 -1.19 2.35 21.98
CA ASN A 110 -1.94 1.91 20.81
C ASN A 110 -2.67 3.08 20.12
N GLY A 111 -3.04 4.13 20.86
CA GLY A 111 -3.54 5.38 20.29
C GLY A 111 -2.49 6.12 19.46
N ALA A 112 -1.24 6.17 19.93
CA ALA A 112 -0.13 6.80 19.22
C ALA A 112 0.48 5.92 18.11
N PHE A 113 0.53 4.60 18.34
CA PHE A 113 1.12 3.59 17.48
C PHE A 113 0.13 2.43 17.32
N PRO A 114 -0.85 2.56 16.41
CA PRO A 114 -1.83 1.52 16.17
C PRO A 114 -1.14 0.16 15.93
N PRO A 115 -1.71 -0.96 16.43
CA PRO A 115 -1.25 -2.30 16.11
C PRO A 115 -1.05 -2.43 14.60
N ALA A 116 0.03 -3.10 14.19
CA ALA A 116 0.35 -3.30 12.78
C ALA A 116 -0.63 -4.29 12.14
N LEU A 117 -1.91 -3.94 12.08
CA LEU A 117 -2.94 -4.60 11.29
C LEU A 117 -2.61 -4.32 9.82
N ASN A 118 -1.69 -5.09 9.22
CA ASN A 118 -1.32 -5.08 7.80
C ASN A 118 -1.54 -3.72 7.09
N HIS A 119 -0.97 -2.61 7.59
CA HIS A 119 -1.20 -1.30 6.97
C HIS A 119 0.08 -0.75 6.35
N GLU A 120 -0.07 -0.30 5.11
CA GLU A 120 0.96 0.44 4.40
C GLU A 120 1.03 1.88 4.91
N VAL A 121 2.25 2.42 5.03
CA VAL A 121 2.46 3.81 5.43
C VAL A 121 2.50 4.68 4.18
N VAL A 122 1.64 5.70 4.12
CA VAL A 122 1.56 6.70 3.03
C VAL A 122 1.94 8.08 3.59
N ILE A 123 3.04 8.65 3.11
CA ILE A 123 3.54 9.97 3.54
C ILE A 123 3.23 11.01 2.45
N ALA A 124 2.52 12.09 2.80
CA ALA A 124 2.25 13.24 1.93
C ALA A 124 2.33 14.55 2.75
N ASP A 125 3.17 15.51 2.32
CA ASP A 125 3.49 16.74 3.08
C ASP A 125 2.39 17.82 3.07
N LYS A 126 1.61 17.91 2.00
CA LYS A 126 0.48 18.84 1.86
C LYS A 126 -0.64 18.15 1.10
N HIS A 127 -1.76 17.96 1.78
CA HIS A 127 -2.83 17.16 1.22
C HIS A 127 -4.20 17.59 1.74
N GLU A 128 -5.16 17.80 0.83
CA GLU A 128 -6.56 18.05 1.14
C GLU A 128 -7.36 16.74 0.96
N PRO A 129 -7.87 16.14 2.05
CA PRO A 129 -8.67 14.93 1.98
C PRO A 129 -9.80 15.01 0.94
N TRP A 130 -9.77 14.11 -0.03
CA TRP A 130 -10.84 13.96 -1.00
C TRP A 130 -11.01 12.48 -1.32
N TYR A 131 -12.25 12.00 -1.37
CA TYR A 131 -12.63 10.75 -2.00
C TYR A 131 -14.14 10.88 -2.23
N PRO A 132 -14.67 10.72 -3.46
CA PRO A 132 -16.08 10.96 -3.69
C PRO A 132 -16.94 9.98 -2.88
N GLU A 133 -18.00 10.47 -2.23
CA GLU A 133 -18.92 9.61 -1.47
C GLU A 133 -19.71 8.67 -2.41
N ASP A 134 -19.97 9.13 -3.64
CA ASP A 134 -20.77 8.44 -4.65
C ASP A 134 -19.92 7.74 -5.73
N VAL A 135 -18.66 7.36 -5.44
CA VAL A 135 -17.85 6.57 -6.40
C VAL A 135 -18.58 5.28 -6.74
N ASN A 136 -18.79 5.00 -8.03
CA ASN A 136 -19.19 3.68 -8.51
C ASN A 136 -17.96 2.75 -8.50
N PRO A 137 -17.85 1.79 -7.56
CA PRO A 137 -16.64 0.99 -7.37
C PRO A 137 -16.58 -0.20 -8.36
N PHE A 138 -16.80 0.06 -9.66
CA PHE A 138 -16.95 -0.95 -10.69
C PHE A 138 -15.73 -1.89 -10.76
N TYR A 139 -14.54 -1.32 -10.82
CA TYR A 139 -13.29 -2.06 -10.91
C TYR A 139 -12.86 -2.62 -9.56
N TRP A 140 -12.96 -1.82 -8.48
CA TRP A 140 -12.57 -2.27 -7.15
C TRP A 140 -13.37 -3.49 -6.69
N GLN A 141 -14.70 -3.49 -6.84
CA GLN A 141 -15.53 -4.62 -6.41
C GLN A 141 -15.15 -5.92 -7.14
N ARG A 142 -14.92 -5.85 -8.45
CA ARG A 142 -14.55 -7.02 -9.25
C ARG A 142 -13.14 -7.48 -8.96
N TYR A 143 -12.22 -6.55 -8.69
CA TYR A 143 -10.88 -6.89 -8.26
C TYR A 143 -10.86 -7.55 -6.87
N ALA A 144 -11.62 -7.04 -5.91
CA ALA A 144 -11.75 -7.63 -4.59
C ALA A 144 -12.37 -9.03 -4.65
N ALA A 145 -13.42 -9.21 -5.46
CA ALA A 145 -14.01 -10.53 -5.73
C ALA A 145 -12.99 -11.48 -6.35
N TYR A 146 -12.24 -11.03 -7.36
CA TYR A 146 -11.17 -11.82 -7.97
C TYR A 146 -10.11 -12.27 -6.96
N LEU A 147 -9.67 -11.38 -6.09
CA LEU A 147 -8.70 -11.70 -5.04
C LEU A 147 -9.25 -12.73 -4.04
N GLY A 148 -10.52 -12.62 -3.65
CA GLY A 148 -11.18 -13.59 -2.79
C GLY A 148 -11.31 -14.96 -3.46
N ASP A 149 -11.93 -14.99 -4.64
CA ASP A 149 -12.37 -16.21 -5.31
C ASP A 149 -11.22 -16.98 -5.97
N ARG A 150 -10.27 -16.27 -6.60
CA ARG A 150 -9.19 -16.89 -7.40
C ARG A 150 -7.81 -16.83 -6.75
N ARG A 151 -7.57 -15.88 -5.83
CA ARG A 151 -6.29 -15.75 -5.12
C ARG A 151 -6.36 -16.17 -3.65
N GLY A 152 -7.54 -16.54 -3.15
CA GLY A 152 -7.73 -17.05 -1.78
C GLY A 152 -7.53 -15.99 -0.69
N PHE A 153 -7.74 -14.70 -1.00
CA PHE A 153 -7.63 -13.66 0.01
C PHE A 153 -8.78 -13.76 1.01
N HIS A 154 -8.45 -13.69 2.30
CA HIS A 154 -9.47 -13.64 3.35
C HIS A 154 -10.22 -12.30 3.34
N PRO A 155 -11.51 -12.28 3.74
CA PRO A 155 -12.31 -11.05 3.80
C PRO A 155 -11.69 -9.91 4.61
N GLU A 156 -11.01 -10.24 5.71
CA GLU A 156 -10.28 -9.28 6.54
C GLU A 156 -9.16 -8.59 5.75
N SER A 157 -8.38 -9.36 4.98
CA SER A 157 -7.32 -8.81 4.12
C SER A 157 -7.88 -7.91 3.02
N LEU A 158 -9.05 -8.25 2.47
CA LEU A 158 -9.73 -7.42 1.47
C LEU A 158 -10.22 -6.11 2.06
N ALA A 159 -10.81 -6.12 3.26
CA ALA A 159 -11.26 -4.92 3.96
C ALA A 159 -10.09 -4.00 4.33
N ILE A 160 -8.94 -4.57 4.72
CA ILE A 160 -7.72 -3.79 4.97
C ILE A 160 -7.21 -3.17 3.67
N MET A 161 -7.12 -3.95 2.59
CA MET A 161 -6.69 -3.45 1.28
C MET A 161 -7.65 -2.35 0.77
N ASP A 162 -8.95 -2.50 0.99
CA ASP A 162 -9.94 -1.46 0.70
C ASP A 162 -9.56 -0.15 1.38
N ARG A 163 -9.43 -0.17 2.72
CA ARG A 163 -9.09 1.01 3.50
C ARG A 163 -7.76 1.64 3.08
N VAL A 164 -6.73 0.82 2.86
CA VAL A 164 -5.39 1.27 2.50
C VAL A 164 -5.38 1.93 1.12
N THR A 165 -5.95 1.26 0.10
CA THR A 165 -6.00 1.79 -1.26
C THR A 165 -6.86 3.05 -1.37
N THR A 166 -7.98 3.14 -0.62
CA THR A 166 -8.73 4.40 -0.47
C THR A 166 -7.87 5.48 0.17
N GLY A 167 -7.09 5.12 1.20
CA GLY A 167 -6.13 6.03 1.84
C GLY A 167 -5.05 6.57 0.90
N VAL A 168 -4.59 5.76 -0.06
CA VAL A 168 -3.64 6.19 -1.10
C VAL A 168 -4.32 7.11 -2.10
N VAL A 169 -5.43 6.70 -2.72
CA VAL A 169 -6.13 7.49 -3.74
C VAL A 169 -6.59 8.82 -3.16
N SER A 170 -7.11 8.79 -1.93
CA SER A 170 -7.55 10.01 -1.26
C SER A 170 -6.45 10.99 -0.99
N ARG A 171 -5.17 10.59 -1.03
CA ARG A 171 -3.95 11.42 -0.88
C ARG A 171 -3.38 11.97 -2.18
N MET A 172 -3.89 11.51 -3.33
CA MET A 172 -3.51 12.01 -4.65
C MET A 172 -4.25 13.33 -4.96
N SER A 173 -4.15 13.88 -6.16
CA SER A 173 -4.95 15.05 -6.54
C SER A 173 -6.33 14.62 -7.04
N SER A 174 -7.41 15.26 -6.59
CA SER A 174 -8.72 15.00 -7.20
C SER A 174 -8.67 15.20 -8.72
N PRO A 175 -9.11 14.21 -9.54
CA PRO A 175 -9.15 14.35 -10.98
C PRO A 175 -10.21 15.36 -11.45
N GLN A 176 -11.13 15.74 -10.57
CA GLN A 176 -12.18 16.75 -10.82
C GLN A 176 -11.78 18.16 -10.37
N ARG A 177 -10.53 18.35 -9.89
CA ARG A 177 -10.07 19.67 -9.44
C ARG A 177 -10.00 20.64 -10.62
N PRO A 178 -10.51 21.88 -10.50
CA PRO A 178 -10.40 22.89 -11.54
C PRO A 178 -8.96 23.27 -11.86
N GLU A 179 -8.11 23.39 -10.83
CA GLU A 179 -6.69 23.71 -10.97
C GLU A 179 -5.82 22.46 -11.08
N ALA A 180 -4.81 22.51 -11.96
CA ALA A 180 -3.79 21.49 -12.04
C ALA A 180 -2.97 21.44 -10.73
N PHE A 181 -2.96 20.28 -10.07
CA PHE A 181 -2.20 20.06 -8.85
C PHE A 181 -1.42 18.75 -8.93
N GLN A 182 -0.12 18.82 -8.66
CA GLN A 182 0.76 17.66 -8.66
C GLN A 182 0.93 17.13 -7.25
N ALA A 183 0.48 15.90 -7.01
CA ALA A 183 0.79 15.15 -5.80
C ALA A 183 1.91 14.14 -6.08
N LYS A 184 2.83 13.99 -5.13
CA LYS A 184 3.84 12.93 -5.10
C LYS A 184 3.74 12.23 -3.76
N GLY A 185 3.71 10.91 -3.76
CA GLY A 185 3.64 10.10 -2.55
C GLY A 185 4.50 8.85 -2.69
N LEU A 186 4.97 8.35 -1.56
CA LEU A 186 5.65 7.07 -1.46
C LEU A 186 4.76 6.12 -0.66
N VAL A 187 4.42 4.99 -1.27
CA VAL A 187 3.72 3.89 -0.61
C VAL A 187 4.73 2.80 -0.32
N VAL A 188 4.93 2.48 0.95
CA VAL A 188 5.90 1.46 1.38
C VAL A 188 5.14 0.24 1.89
N GLY A 189 5.17 -0.84 1.11
CA GLY A 189 4.67 -2.16 1.50
C GLY A 189 5.80 -3.16 1.75
N HIS A 190 5.64 -4.05 2.73
CA HIS A 190 6.66 -5.04 3.11
C HIS A 190 6.94 -6.06 1.99
N VAL A 191 8.09 -6.77 2.01
CA VAL A 191 8.39 -7.84 1.04
C VAL A 191 7.34 -8.95 1.19
N GLN A 192 6.79 -9.45 0.07
CA GLN A 192 5.68 -10.44 0.01
C GLN A 192 4.29 -10.00 0.52
N SER A 193 4.08 -8.72 0.86
CA SER A 193 2.76 -8.17 1.27
C SER A 193 1.68 -8.10 0.17
N GLY A 194 1.97 -8.61 -1.03
CA GLY A 194 1.08 -8.42 -2.19
C GLY A 194 1.18 -7.01 -2.78
N LYS A 195 2.38 -6.42 -2.87
CA LYS A 195 2.62 -5.08 -3.47
C LYS A 195 1.90 -4.88 -4.80
N THR A 196 1.96 -5.90 -5.66
CA THR A 196 1.25 -5.84 -6.95
C THR A 196 -0.25 -5.75 -6.75
N SER A 197 -0.79 -6.56 -5.85
CA SER A 197 -2.22 -6.53 -5.57
C SER A 197 -2.67 -5.20 -4.99
N ASN A 198 -1.86 -4.61 -4.12
CA ASN A 198 -2.16 -3.30 -3.56
C ASN A 198 -2.14 -2.19 -4.63
N PHE A 199 -1.09 -2.10 -5.48
CA PHE A 199 -1.09 -1.05 -6.50
C PHE A 199 -2.16 -1.30 -7.57
N THR A 200 -2.51 -2.55 -7.91
CA THR A 200 -3.67 -2.85 -8.76
C THR A 200 -4.96 -2.35 -8.13
N GLY A 201 -5.14 -2.50 -6.81
CA GLY A 201 -6.27 -1.93 -6.07
C GLY A 201 -6.31 -0.41 -6.09
N VAL A 202 -5.16 0.26 -5.99
CA VAL A 202 -5.05 1.72 -6.17
C VAL A 202 -5.47 2.13 -7.59
N ILE A 203 -4.99 1.42 -8.62
CA ILE A 203 -5.36 1.67 -10.02
C ILE A 203 -6.87 1.51 -10.21
N ALA A 204 -7.45 0.40 -9.74
CA ALA A 204 -8.89 0.14 -9.83
C ALA A 204 -9.70 1.31 -9.28
N LYS A 205 -9.37 1.77 -8.07
CA LYS A 205 -10.05 2.90 -7.42
C LYS A 205 -9.78 4.24 -8.08
N ALA A 206 -8.60 4.44 -8.62
CA ALA A 206 -8.29 5.63 -9.40
C ALA A 206 -9.17 5.69 -10.66
N ILE A 207 -9.32 4.57 -11.38
CA ILE A 207 -10.23 4.50 -12.54
C ILE A 207 -11.67 4.80 -12.10
N ASP A 208 -12.15 4.13 -11.06
CA ASP A 208 -13.50 4.35 -10.50
C ASP A 208 -13.72 5.81 -10.05
N SER A 209 -12.66 6.51 -9.63
CA SER A 209 -12.68 7.92 -9.21
C SER A 209 -12.51 8.92 -10.36
N GLY A 210 -12.34 8.46 -11.61
CA GLY A 210 -12.27 9.31 -12.80
C GLY A 210 -10.87 9.69 -13.29
N TYR A 211 -9.82 8.99 -12.85
CA TYR A 211 -8.49 9.18 -13.45
C TYR A 211 -8.45 8.62 -14.88
N ARG A 212 -8.06 9.46 -15.84
CA ARG A 212 -8.10 9.17 -17.28
C ARG A 212 -6.81 8.55 -17.84
N LEU A 213 -5.69 8.74 -17.16
CA LEU A 213 -4.38 8.26 -17.59
C LEU A 213 -3.63 7.61 -16.42
N ILE A 214 -3.19 6.38 -16.65
CA ILE A 214 -2.41 5.61 -15.68
C ILE A 214 -1.13 5.14 -16.36
N ILE A 215 0.01 5.52 -15.78
CA ILE A 215 1.33 5.16 -16.28
C ILE A 215 2.01 4.30 -15.23
N ILE A 216 2.37 3.07 -15.61
CA ILE A 216 3.07 2.13 -14.74
C ILE A 216 4.52 2.04 -15.21
N LEU A 217 5.45 2.35 -14.31
CA LEU A 217 6.88 2.21 -14.55
C LEU A 217 7.41 1.00 -13.77
N SER A 218 7.70 -0.09 -14.49
CA SER A 218 8.05 -1.39 -13.89
C SER A 218 9.50 -1.78 -14.19
N GLY A 219 10.41 -1.43 -13.28
CA GLY A 219 11.83 -1.81 -13.34
C GLY A 219 12.57 -1.32 -14.59
N THR A 220 13.86 -1.66 -14.71
CA THR A 220 14.69 -1.33 -15.90
C THR A 220 14.75 -2.46 -16.92
N GLN A 221 14.17 -3.63 -16.62
CA GLN A 221 14.22 -4.83 -17.44
C GLN A 221 12.86 -5.18 -18.02
N ASN A 222 12.82 -5.52 -19.32
CA ASN A 222 11.60 -5.90 -20.03
C ASN A 222 10.88 -7.11 -19.39
N MET A 223 11.61 -8.02 -18.75
CA MET A 223 11.01 -9.18 -18.07
C MET A 223 10.08 -8.76 -16.92
N LEU A 224 10.50 -7.84 -16.05
CA LEU A 224 9.68 -7.32 -14.95
C LEU A 224 8.48 -6.53 -15.46
N ARG A 225 8.68 -5.81 -16.57
CA ARG A 225 7.63 -5.08 -17.26
C ARG A 225 6.57 -6.00 -17.84
N ASN A 226 6.96 -7.07 -18.52
CA ASN A 226 6.03 -8.05 -19.09
C ASN A 226 5.27 -8.80 -18.00
N GLN A 227 5.94 -9.14 -16.89
CA GLN A 227 5.28 -9.73 -15.72
C GLN A 227 4.22 -8.79 -15.12
N THR A 228 4.54 -7.50 -15.02
CA THR A 228 3.61 -6.49 -14.49
C THR A 228 2.43 -6.27 -15.44
N GLN A 229 2.69 -6.13 -16.74
CA GLN A 229 1.65 -6.01 -17.78
C GLN A 229 0.69 -7.20 -17.75
N ARG A 230 1.22 -8.43 -17.81
CA ARG A 230 0.41 -9.66 -17.73
C ARG A 230 -0.47 -9.67 -16.50
N ARG A 231 0.05 -9.25 -15.35
CA ARG A 231 -0.70 -9.26 -14.11
C ARG A 231 -1.82 -8.23 -14.09
N ILE A 232 -1.59 -7.01 -14.58
CA ILE A 232 -2.64 -6.00 -14.71
C ILE A 232 -3.68 -6.42 -15.74
N ASP A 233 -3.24 -7.02 -16.85
CA ASP A 233 -4.14 -7.50 -17.89
C ASP A 233 -5.06 -8.61 -17.36
N MET A 234 -4.49 -9.57 -16.64
CA MET A 234 -5.19 -10.67 -15.99
C MET A 234 -6.15 -10.20 -14.89
N GLU A 235 -5.69 -9.33 -14.00
CA GLU A 235 -6.39 -9.02 -12.76
C GLU A 235 -7.26 -7.75 -12.82
N LEU A 236 -7.16 -6.94 -13.89
CA LEU A 236 -7.87 -5.66 -13.97
C LEU A 236 -8.33 -5.29 -15.38
N VAL A 237 -7.50 -5.42 -16.42
CA VAL A 237 -7.97 -5.06 -17.78
C VAL A 237 -9.03 -6.04 -18.28
N GLY A 238 -8.85 -7.32 -17.92
CA GLY A 238 -9.77 -8.40 -18.25
C GLY A 238 -9.81 -8.73 -19.75
N LYS A 239 -10.50 -9.82 -20.07
CA LYS A 239 -10.58 -10.33 -21.44
C LYS A 239 -11.16 -9.30 -22.40
N GLU A 240 -12.10 -8.45 -21.98
CA GLU A 240 -12.75 -7.43 -22.81
C GLU A 240 -11.90 -6.19 -23.09
N GLY A 241 -11.00 -5.81 -22.17
CA GLY A 241 -10.04 -4.73 -22.44
C GLY A 241 -8.83 -5.22 -23.26
N ILE A 242 -8.57 -6.54 -23.23
CA ILE A 242 -7.54 -7.17 -24.05
C ILE A 242 -8.07 -7.43 -25.47
N ARG A 243 -9.31 -7.93 -25.58
CA ARG A 243 -10.05 -8.20 -26.81
C ARG A 243 -11.16 -7.16 -26.96
N PRO A 244 -10.87 -6.00 -27.56
CA PRO A 244 -11.90 -5.00 -27.79
C PRO A 244 -13.03 -5.55 -28.68
N PRO A 245 -14.24 -4.98 -28.61
CA PRO A 245 -15.40 -5.45 -29.37
C PRO A 245 -15.12 -5.54 -30.88
N GLY A 246 -15.50 -6.67 -31.48
CA GLY A 246 -15.28 -6.95 -32.90
C GLY A 246 -13.93 -7.58 -33.23
N ALA A 247 -13.04 -7.77 -32.24
CA ALA A 247 -11.86 -8.60 -32.39
C ALA A 247 -12.25 -10.09 -32.48
N GLU A 248 -11.54 -10.85 -33.32
CA GLU A 248 -11.70 -12.31 -33.38
C GLU A 248 -11.34 -12.95 -32.04
N PRO A 249 -11.95 -14.09 -31.64
CA PRO A 249 -11.68 -14.72 -30.34
C PRO A 249 -10.19 -14.98 -30.07
N GLN A 250 -9.45 -15.34 -31.11
CA GLN A 250 -8.00 -15.55 -31.07
C GLN A 250 -7.17 -14.26 -31.05
N ASP A 251 -7.74 -13.08 -31.25
CA ASP A 251 -6.98 -11.83 -31.38
C ASP A 251 -6.67 -11.19 -30.01
N HIS A 252 -5.81 -11.86 -29.24
CA HIS A 252 -5.26 -11.39 -27.98
C HIS A 252 -3.77 -11.76 -27.83
N ASP A 253 -3.07 -11.06 -26.92
CA ASP A 253 -1.64 -11.24 -26.69
C ASP A 253 -1.29 -12.54 -25.93
N TYR A 254 -2.27 -13.16 -25.27
CA TYR A 254 -2.09 -14.26 -24.31
C TYR A 254 -2.54 -15.63 -24.83
N ARG A 255 -2.35 -15.92 -26.12
CA ARG A 255 -2.83 -17.17 -26.77
C ARG A 255 -2.22 -18.44 -26.20
N GLU A 256 -0.96 -18.35 -25.79
CA GLU A 256 -0.18 -19.47 -25.25
C GLU A 256 -0.21 -19.50 -23.72
N ASP A 257 -0.98 -18.60 -23.10
CA ASP A 257 -1.05 -18.48 -21.66
C ASP A 257 -2.06 -19.49 -21.09
N PRO A 258 -1.62 -20.49 -20.31
CA PRO A 258 -2.52 -21.50 -19.75
C PRO A 258 -3.52 -20.90 -18.76
N ASP A 259 -3.21 -19.75 -18.18
CA ASP A 259 -4.05 -19.08 -17.20
C ASP A 259 -5.19 -18.26 -17.85
N TRP A 260 -5.20 -18.12 -19.18
CA TRP A 260 -6.13 -17.25 -19.91
C TRP A 260 -7.59 -17.52 -19.56
N GLU A 261 -8.01 -18.79 -19.57
CA GLU A 261 -9.42 -19.12 -19.35
C GLU A 261 -9.85 -19.01 -17.89
N GLU A 262 -9.00 -19.45 -16.98
CA GLU A 262 -9.36 -19.61 -15.56
C GLU A 262 -8.98 -18.41 -14.69
N MET A 263 -7.94 -17.66 -15.04
CA MET A 263 -7.37 -16.62 -14.16
C MET A 263 -7.49 -15.20 -14.70
N PHE A 264 -7.81 -14.99 -15.99
CA PHE A 264 -8.11 -13.63 -16.46
C PHE A 264 -9.55 -13.26 -16.08
N ILE A 265 -9.74 -12.04 -15.58
CA ILE A 265 -11.07 -11.51 -15.30
C ILE A 265 -11.87 -11.44 -16.60
N GLU A 266 -13.14 -11.82 -16.51
CA GLU A 266 -14.11 -11.66 -17.58
C GLU A 266 -15.28 -10.85 -17.02
N TYR A 267 -15.56 -9.72 -17.64
CA TYR A 267 -16.59 -8.78 -17.18
C TYR A 267 -18.00 -9.19 -17.63
N GLY A 268 -18.11 -10.08 -18.62
CA GLY A 268 -19.38 -10.50 -19.21
C GLY A 268 -19.96 -9.49 -20.19
N GLY A 269 -19.14 -8.52 -20.63
CA GLY A 269 -19.56 -7.42 -21.49
C GLY A 269 -18.59 -6.24 -21.45
N ILE A 270 -18.84 -5.27 -22.34
CA ILE A 270 -18.03 -4.05 -22.42
C ILE A 270 -18.16 -3.29 -21.10
N PRO A 271 -17.06 -2.96 -20.38
CA PRO A 271 -17.12 -2.29 -19.09
C PRO A 271 -18.01 -1.04 -19.08
N ARG A 272 -17.96 -0.20 -20.13
CA ARG A 272 -18.84 0.96 -20.29
C ARG A 272 -20.34 0.62 -20.34
N ALA A 273 -20.71 -0.48 -20.98
CA ALA A 273 -22.11 -0.92 -21.04
C ALA A 273 -22.61 -1.48 -19.69
N LEU A 274 -21.68 -1.84 -18.80
CA LEU A 274 -21.95 -2.39 -17.48
C LEU A 274 -21.86 -1.32 -16.37
N GLY A 275 -21.75 -0.04 -16.73
CA GLY A 275 -21.67 1.08 -15.79
C GLY A 275 -20.25 1.46 -15.35
N GLY A 276 -19.21 0.79 -15.88
CA GLY A 276 -17.81 1.18 -15.68
C GLY A 276 -17.30 2.15 -16.77
N THR A 277 -15.99 2.33 -16.82
CA THR A 277 -15.29 3.01 -17.93
C THR A 277 -14.53 2.00 -18.78
N ASN A 278 -14.19 2.28 -20.04
CA ASN A 278 -13.35 1.36 -20.82
C ASN A 278 -11.87 1.63 -20.54
N ILE A 279 -11.06 0.57 -20.42
CA ILE A 279 -9.60 0.67 -20.36
C ILE A 279 -9.04 0.48 -21.77
N ASN A 280 -8.36 1.50 -22.28
CA ASN A 280 -7.62 1.42 -23.55
C ASN A 280 -6.13 1.22 -23.26
N ARG A 281 -5.57 0.09 -23.69
CA ARG A 281 -4.14 -0.20 -23.51
C ARG A 281 -3.32 0.54 -24.57
N LEU A 282 -2.30 1.28 -24.13
CA LEU A 282 -1.28 1.89 -25.02
C LEU A 282 -0.05 0.98 -25.23
N THR A 283 -0.04 -0.15 -24.54
CA THR A 283 1.03 -1.15 -24.54
C THR A 283 0.44 -2.56 -24.62
N THR A 284 1.22 -3.52 -25.13
CA THR A 284 0.83 -4.95 -25.12
C THR A 284 1.91 -5.79 -24.44
N GLU A 285 1.68 -7.10 -24.25
CA GLU A 285 2.63 -8.04 -23.66
C GLU A 285 4.01 -7.97 -24.35
N GLY A 286 4.04 -8.05 -25.69
CA GLY A 286 5.27 -7.97 -26.48
C GLY A 286 5.68 -6.58 -26.98
N ARG A 287 4.88 -5.52 -26.77
CA ARG A 287 5.16 -4.17 -27.27
C ARG A 287 5.11 -3.12 -26.17
N ASP A 288 6.24 -2.46 -25.98
CA ASP A 288 6.36 -1.31 -25.08
C ASP A 288 5.93 -0.01 -25.75
N PHE A 289 5.66 1.01 -24.92
CA PHE A 289 5.28 2.33 -25.40
C PHE A 289 6.43 2.93 -26.21
N LYS A 290 6.18 3.25 -27.48
CA LYS A 290 7.14 3.93 -28.36
C LYS A 290 6.58 5.31 -28.67
N HIS A 291 7.40 6.35 -28.50
CA HIS A 291 7.08 7.69 -28.97
C HIS A 291 6.91 7.64 -30.49
N LEU A 292 5.67 7.62 -30.97
CA LEU A 292 5.36 7.92 -32.36
C LEU A 292 5.19 9.45 -32.43
N GLU A 293 6.09 10.12 -33.14
CA GLU A 293 6.13 11.59 -33.28
C GLU A 293 4.81 12.21 -33.79
N VAL A 294 3.89 11.41 -34.34
CA VAL A 294 2.67 11.91 -35.01
C VAL A 294 1.36 11.49 -34.30
N GLY A 295 1.37 10.61 -33.29
CA GLY A 295 0.13 10.06 -32.70
C GLY A 295 -0.10 10.33 -31.21
N VAL A 296 0.96 10.66 -30.47
CA VAL A 296 0.86 10.92 -29.02
C VAL A 296 0.17 12.26 -28.74
N ALA A 297 0.31 13.23 -29.64
CA ALA A 297 -0.40 14.50 -29.55
C ALA A 297 -1.92 14.26 -29.53
N ASP A 298 -2.48 13.40 -30.38
CA ASP A 298 -3.93 13.19 -30.47
C ASP A 298 -4.53 12.36 -29.32
N ILE A 299 -3.76 11.41 -28.76
CA ILE A 299 -4.21 10.56 -27.62
C ILE A 299 -4.05 11.28 -26.28
N LEU A 300 -3.04 12.16 -26.15
CA LEU A 300 -2.80 12.97 -24.96
C LEU A 300 -3.32 14.41 -25.10
N ASN A 301 -4.12 14.72 -26.13
CA ASN A 301 -4.73 16.05 -26.28
C ASN A 301 -6.01 16.13 -25.43
N PRO A 302 -5.98 16.78 -24.25
CA PRO A 302 -7.16 16.92 -23.40
C PRO A 302 -8.33 17.65 -24.09
N ASP A 303 -8.07 18.45 -25.13
CA ASP A 303 -9.12 19.18 -25.86
C ASP A 303 -9.86 18.32 -26.89
N MET A 304 -9.22 17.26 -27.42
CA MET A 304 -9.88 16.27 -28.29
C MET A 304 -10.82 15.35 -27.52
N GLU A 305 -10.49 15.06 -26.25
CA GLU A 305 -11.30 14.23 -25.37
C GLU A 305 -12.52 14.99 -24.81
N ARG A 306 -12.38 16.28 -24.46
CA ARG A 306 -13.52 17.16 -24.07
C ARG A 306 -14.62 17.25 -25.13
N GLN A 307 -14.29 17.04 -26.41
CA GLN A 307 -15.26 17.08 -27.51
C GLN A 307 -16.03 15.77 -27.72
N ARG A 308 -15.62 14.66 -27.09
CA ARG A 308 -16.35 13.38 -27.15
C ARG A 308 -17.41 13.28 -26.05
N GLN A 309 -18.32 14.27 -25.99
CA GLN A 309 -19.50 14.29 -25.11
C GLN A 309 -19.24 13.67 -23.72
N ASP A 310 -18.35 14.31 -22.97
CA ASP A 310 -18.17 14.11 -21.54
C ASP A 310 -19.31 14.85 -20.79
N GLU A 311 -20.46 14.21 -20.60
CA GLU A 311 -21.41 14.56 -19.53
C GLU A 311 -21.63 13.32 -18.66
N PRO A 312 -21.39 13.39 -17.33
CA PRO A 312 -21.92 12.41 -16.39
C PRO A 312 -23.44 12.63 -16.21
N LEU A 313 -24.20 11.54 -16.06
CA LEU A 313 -25.51 11.59 -15.40
C LEU A 313 -25.30 11.67 -13.89
#